data_AF-A0A1M3EC88-F1
#
_entry.id   AF-A0A1M3EC88-F1
#
_cell.length_a   1.000
_cell.length_b   1.000
_cell.length_c   1.000
_cell.angle_alpha   90.00
_cell.angle_beta   90.00
_cell.angle_gamma   90.00
#
_symmetry.space_group_name_H-M   'P 1'
#
loop_
_entity.id
_entity.type
_entity.pdbx_description
1 polymer ?
#
loop_
_entity_poly.entity_id
_entity_poly.type
_entity_poly.pdbx_seq_one_letter_code
_entity_poly.pdbx_strand_id
1 'polypeptide(L)'
;MHLRDKRVDRMLQEKGYIDTVIFYGPISIWLTLFAGYILAPALAILFFVVGIWLLLFLPYLLAAYLVNARHSCSFALSEGKCMVINPNPPFRKFVTIDLEDIVSVEIGESRKKWPVLFTLFGDNYVEIKTGKETRRFYCAYLEQDAFDENFTEKTIEDFQYALEQCGIPVTIDLES
;
A
#
# COMPACT_ATOMS: atom_id res chain seq x y z
N MET A 1 11.03 14.67 -6.33
CA MET A 1 10.80 14.73 -4.86
C MET A 1 10.03 13.48 -4.50
N HIS A 2 10.69 12.49 -3.89
CA HIS A 2 10.05 11.21 -3.57
C HIS A 2 9.09 11.37 -2.38
N LEU A 3 7.98 10.65 -2.44
CA LEU A 3 6.95 10.67 -1.41
C LEU A 3 7.32 9.76 -0.25
N ARG A 4 7.31 10.32 0.95
CA ARG A 4 7.57 9.64 2.21
C ARG A 4 6.36 9.77 3.14
N ASP A 5 5.80 8.64 3.57
CA ASP A 5 4.69 8.65 4.53
C ASP A 5 5.22 8.73 5.97
N LYS A 6 5.20 9.94 6.54
CA LYS A 6 5.62 10.20 7.92
C LYS A 6 4.86 9.38 8.97
N ARG A 7 3.67 8.85 8.63
CA ARG A 7 2.88 8.01 9.56
C ARG A 7 3.52 6.64 9.73
N VAL A 8 4.11 6.09 8.67
CA VAL A 8 4.87 4.83 8.72
C VAL A 8 6.13 5.03 9.57
N ASP A 9 6.85 6.13 9.35
CA ASP A 9 8.03 6.49 10.16
C ASP A 9 7.69 6.59 11.64
N ARG A 10 6.61 7.29 11.97
CA ARG A 10 6.17 7.42 13.37
C ARG A 10 5.83 6.06 14.00
N MET A 11 5.15 5.18 13.26
CA MET A 11 4.83 3.84 13.76
C MET A 11 6.08 2.98 14.01
N LEU A 12 7.11 3.11 13.16
CA LEU A 12 8.39 2.43 13.34
C LEU A 12 9.15 2.98 14.56
N GLN A 13 9.22 4.30 14.70
CA GLN A 13 9.86 4.96 15.84
C GLN A 13 9.17 4.64 17.16
N GLU A 14 7.83 4.65 17.20
CA GLU A 14 7.04 4.24 18.38
C GLU A 14 7.31 2.78 18.79
N LYS A 15 7.76 1.94 17.87
CA LYS A 15 8.13 0.54 18.09
C LYS A 15 9.63 0.32 18.33
N GLY A 16 10.44 1.39 18.30
CA GLY A 16 11.87 1.34 18.58
C GLY A 16 12.76 1.06 17.37
N TYR A 17 12.22 1.07 16.15
CA TYR A 17 12.99 0.82 14.94
C TYR A 17 13.45 2.15 14.31
N ILE A 18 14.77 2.37 14.23
CA ILE A 18 15.38 3.65 13.83
C ILE A 18 16.11 3.53 12.49
N ASP A 19 16.92 2.48 12.30
CA ASP A 19 17.67 2.22 11.05
C ASP A 19 16.96 1.12 10.23
N THR A 20 15.90 1.51 9.53
CA THR A 20 15.07 0.58 8.75
C THR A 20 15.06 0.93 7.27
N VAL A 21 15.11 -0.09 6.44
CA VAL A 21 14.95 0.02 4.99
C VAL A 21 13.45 -0.03 4.72
N ILE A 22 12.84 1.12 4.42
CA ILE A 22 11.39 1.26 4.26
C ILE A 22 11.01 1.32 2.79
N PHE A 23 9.98 0.57 2.42
CA PHE A 23 9.33 0.51 1.13
C PHE A 23 7.92 1.08 1.29
N TYR A 24 7.76 2.36 0.96
CA TYR A 24 6.52 3.10 1.20
C TYR A 24 5.47 2.77 0.15
N GLY A 25 4.21 2.67 0.59
CA GLY A 25 3.06 2.77 -0.30
C GLY A 25 2.65 4.24 -0.50
N PRO A 26 2.52 4.76 -1.73
CA PRO A 26 2.10 6.13 -2.05
C PRO A 26 0.60 6.42 -1.81
N ILE A 27 0.01 5.91 -0.71
CA ILE A 27 -1.39 6.16 -0.38
C ILE A 27 -1.68 7.66 -0.13
N SER A 28 -0.67 8.45 0.22
CA SER A 28 -0.81 9.91 0.40
C SER A 28 -1.24 10.63 -0.89
N ILE A 29 -0.82 10.12 -2.06
CA ILE A 29 -1.28 10.62 -3.37
C ILE A 29 -2.76 10.32 -3.53
N TRP A 30 -3.15 9.07 -3.26
CA TRP A 30 -4.54 8.65 -3.37
C TRP A 30 -5.45 9.48 -2.45
N LEU A 31 -5.02 9.77 -1.21
CA LEU A 31 -5.75 10.65 -0.31
C LEU A 31 -5.86 12.09 -0.83
N THR A 32 -4.81 12.61 -1.49
CA THR A 32 -4.81 13.94 -2.08
C THR A 32 -5.78 14.01 -3.28
N LEU A 33 -5.76 13.01 -4.15
CA LEU A 33 -6.70 12.86 -5.25
C LEU A 33 -8.14 12.72 -4.72
N PHE A 34 -8.34 11.88 -3.70
CA PHE A 34 -9.62 11.67 -3.03
C PHE A 34 -10.19 12.98 -2.45
N ALA A 35 -9.36 13.79 -1.79
CA ALA A 35 -9.75 15.10 -1.29
C ALA A 35 -10.18 16.06 -2.41
N GLY A 36 -9.45 16.07 -3.53
CA GLY A 36 -9.83 16.83 -4.74
C GLY A 36 -11.20 16.41 -5.29
N TYR A 37 -11.46 15.10 -5.34
CA TYR A 37 -12.75 14.54 -5.77
C TYR A 37 -13.91 14.81 -4.80
N ILE A 38 -13.65 15.15 -3.54
CA ILE A 38 -14.68 15.62 -2.60
C ILE A 38 -14.94 17.12 -2.81
N LEU A 39 -13.88 17.90 -2.99
CA LEU A 39 -13.96 19.36 -3.12
C LEU A 39 -14.66 19.82 -4.41
N ALA A 40 -14.40 19.16 -5.54
CA ALA A 40 -15.02 19.48 -6.82
C ALA A 40 -16.56 19.40 -6.80
N PRO A 41 -17.19 18.30 -6.34
CA PRO A 41 -18.64 18.24 -6.18
C PRO A 41 -19.13 19.14 -5.05
N ALA A 42 -18.40 19.31 -3.94
CA ALA A 42 -18.76 20.26 -2.87
C ALA A 42 -18.90 21.71 -3.40
N LEU A 43 -18.02 22.11 -4.31
CA LEU A 43 -18.12 23.37 -5.04
C LEU A 43 -19.30 23.36 -6.02
N ALA A 44 -19.54 22.28 -6.76
CA ALA A 44 -20.70 22.18 -7.66
C ALA A 44 -22.06 22.24 -6.92
N ILE A 45 -22.13 21.73 -5.69
CA ILE A 45 -23.30 21.77 -4.80
C ILE A 45 -23.65 23.20 -4.36
N LEU A 46 -22.64 24.08 -4.20
CA LEU A 46 -22.87 25.51 -3.95
C LEU A 46 -23.53 26.22 -5.14
N PHE A 47 -23.41 25.67 -6.36
CA PHE A 47 -23.93 26.26 -7.60
C PHE A 47 -25.19 25.56 -8.17
N PHE A 48 -25.43 24.28 -7.85
CA PHE A 48 -26.58 23.50 -8.35
C PHE A 48 -27.22 22.69 -7.21
N VAL A 49 -28.56 22.62 -7.17
CA VAL A 49 -29.32 21.80 -6.22
C VAL A 49 -29.11 20.32 -6.54
N VAL A 50 -28.03 19.74 -6.02
CA VAL A 50 -27.67 18.34 -6.23
C VAL A 50 -28.43 17.49 -5.21
N GLY A 51 -29.56 16.94 -5.64
CA GLY A 51 -30.36 15.97 -4.89
C GLY A 51 -29.69 14.59 -4.71
N ILE A 52 -30.52 13.55 -4.48
CA ILE A 52 -30.25 12.12 -4.19
C ILE A 52 -28.91 11.52 -4.66
N TRP A 53 -28.34 11.97 -5.77
CA TRP A 53 -27.01 11.59 -6.27
C TRP A 53 -25.88 11.82 -5.27
N LEU A 54 -25.95 12.89 -4.46
CA LEU A 54 -25.02 13.17 -3.37
C LEU A 54 -25.04 12.07 -2.28
N LEU A 55 -26.23 11.56 -2.02
CA LEU A 55 -26.51 10.52 -1.02
C LEU A 55 -25.97 9.16 -1.48
N LEU A 56 -25.83 8.93 -2.79
CA LEU A 56 -25.19 7.75 -3.36
C LEU A 56 -23.66 7.92 -3.52
N PHE A 57 -23.20 9.15 -3.77
CA PHE A 57 -21.79 9.46 -3.98
C PHE A 57 -20.94 9.37 -2.69
N LEU A 58 -21.47 9.82 -1.56
CA LEU A 58 -20.75 9.77 -0.28
C LEU A 58 -20.46 8.33 0.20
N PRO A 59 -21.44 7.40 0.25
CA PRO A 59 -21.16 6.00 0.58
C PRO A 59 -20.19 5.34 -0.39
N TYR A 60 -20.26 5.71 -1.67
CA TYR A 60 -19.35 5.22 -2.69
C TYR A 60 -17.90 5.64 -2.42
N LEU A 61 -17.67 6.92 -2.13
CA LEU A 61 -16.35 7.42 -1.75
C LEU A 61 -15.85 6.79 -0.44
N LEU A 62 -16.73 6.61 0.54
CA LEU A 62 -16.38 5.93 1.79
C LEU A 62 -15.96 4.48 1.54
N ALA A 63 -16.69 3.74 0.69
CA ALA A 63 -16.33 2.38 0.32
C ALA A 63 -14.97 2.32 -0.39
N ALA A 64 -14.72 3.25 -1.33
CA ALA A 64 -13.44 3.35 -2.04
C ALA A 64 -12.29 3.62 -1.05
N TYR A 65 -12.50 4.53 -0.10
CA TYR A 65 -11.54 4.77 0.98
C TYR A 65 -11.28 3.52 1.81
N LEU A 66 -12.31 2.83 2.28
CA LEU A 66 -12.14 1.68 3.16
C LEU A 66 -11.39 0.53 2.47
N VAL A 67 -11.70 0.27 1.20
CA VAL A 67 -10.99 -0.74 0.40
C VAL A 67 -9.52 -0.33 0.25
N ASN A 68 -9.24 0.86 -0.26
CA ASN A 68 -7.86 1.30 -0.49
C ASN A 68 -7.06 1.40 0.82
N ALA A 69 -7.65 1.93 1.88
CA ALA A 69 -7.03 2.00 3.21
C ALA A 69 -6.67 0.60 3.74
N ARG A 70 -7.50 -0.43 3.51
CA ARG A 70 -7.22 -1.81 3.92
C ARG A 70 -6.09 -2.43 3.10
N HIS A 71 -6.00 -2.12 1.81
CA HIS A 71 -5.12 -2.76 0.84
C HIS A 71 -3.81 -2.00 0.56
N SER A 72 -3.50 -0.97 1.37
CA SER A 72 -2.29 -0.15 1.24
C SER A 72 -1.29 -0.46 2.35
N CYS A 73 -0.59 -1.58 2.25
CA CYS A 73 0.51 -1.88 3.15
C CYS A 73 1.83 -1.30 2.62
N SER A 74 2.67 -0.82 3.54
CA SER A 74 4.09 -0.54 3.35
C SER A 74 4.91 -1.64 4.02
N PHE A 75 6.14 -1.83 3.57
CA PHE A 75 7.05 -2.83 4.12
C PHE A 75 8.29 -2.18 4.71
N ALA A 76 8.88 -2.78 5.72
CA ALA A 76 10.18 -2.36 6.24
C ALA A 76 11.02 -3.58 6.61
N LEU A 77 12.32 -3.50 6.35
CA LEU A 77 13.31 -4.51 6.73
C LEU A 77 14.28 -3.93 7.75
N SER A 78 14.49 -4.62 8.86
CA SER A 78 15.46 -4.23 9.90
C SER A 78 15.80 -5.39 10.82
N GLU A 79 17.06 -5.50 11.24
CA GLU A 79 17.52 -6.45 12.28
C GLU A 79 17.03 -7.90 12.09
N GLY A 80 17.04 -8.40 10.86
CA GLY A 80 16.57 -9.77 10.58
C GLY A 80 15.04 -9.93 10.64
N LYS A 81 14.28 -8.84 10.52
CA LYS A 81 12.80 -8.83 10.55
C LYS A 81 12.22 -8.13 9.33
N CYS A 82 11.10 -8.68 8.84
CA CYS A 82 10.20 -8.05 7.90
C CYS A 82 8.97 -7.51 8.62
N MET A 83 8.68 -6.23 8.41
CA MET A 83 7.56 -5.54 9.02
C MET A 83 6.56 -5.14 7.94
N VAL A 84 5.29 -5.48 8.16
CA VAL A 84 4.19 -5.06 7.31
C VAL A 84 3.36 -4.02 8.05
N ILE A 85 3.26 -2.83 7.47
CA ILE A 85 2.75 -1.64 8.12
C ILE A 85 1.58 -1.09 7.31
N ASN A 86 0.42 -0.97 7.94
CA ASN A 86 -0.70 -0.22 7.40
C ASN A 86 -1.03 0.93 8.37
N PRO A 87 -0.72 2.19 8.02
CA PRO A 87 -0.99 3.34 8.89
C PRO A 87 -2.45 3.83 8.83
N ASN A 88 -3.27 3.27 7.93
CA ASN A 88 -4.54 3.87 7.55
C ASN A 88 -5.68 3.44 8.49
N PRO A 89 -6.43 4.39 9.08
CA PRO A 89 -7.59 4.07 9.89
C PRO A 89 -8.77 3.59 9.01
N PRO A 90 -9.63 2.68 9.49
CA PRO A 90 -9.58 1.99 10.79
C PRO A 90 -8.68 0.74 10.79
N PHE A 91 -8.09 0.37 9.66
CA PHE A 91 -7.36 -0.88 9.46
C PHE A 91 -5.88 -0.80 9.85
N ARG A 92 -5.55 -0.01 10.89
CA ARG A 92 -4.17 0.13 11.33
C ARG A 92 -3.58 -1.23 11.69
N LYS A 93 -2.46 -1.56 11.08
CA LYS A 93 -1.81 -2.86 11.21
C LYS A 93 -0.30 -2.67 11.31
N PHE A 94 0.31 -3.43 12.22
CA PHE A 94 1.75 -3.55 12.32
C PHE A 94 2.05 -5.02 12.61
N VAL A 95 2.57 -5.72 11.62
CA VAL A 95 2.94 -7.14 11.74
C VAL A 95 4.44 -7.24 11.58
N THR A 96 5.07 -8.01 12.46
CA THR A 96 6.50 -8.31 12.40
C THR A 96 6.65 -9.80 12.17
N ILE A 97 7.54 -10.16 11.25
CA ILE A 97 7.85 -11.53 10.85
C ILE A 97 9.37 -11.65 10.89
N ASP A 98 9.91 -12.63 11.60
CA ASP A 98 11.34 -12.89 11.59
C ASP A 98 11.74 -13.46 10.21
N LEU A 99 12.81 -12.94 9.61
CA LEU A 99 13.24 -13.34 8.27
C LEU A 99 13.62 -14.82 8.21
N GLU A 100 14.15 -15.37 9.30
CA GLU A 100 14.50 -16.79 9.45
C GLU A 100 13.28 -17.72 9.33
N ASP A 101 12.09 -17.23 9.66
CA ASP A 101 10.84 -18.00 9.58
C ASP A 101 10.22 -17.99 8.16
N ILE A 102 10.73 -17.14 7.26
CA ILE A 102 10.21 -16.98 5.89
C ILE A 102 10.81 -18.06 5.00
N VAL A 103 9.94 -18.91 4.47
CA VAL A 103 10.31 -19.98 3.52
C VAL A 103 10.39 -19.43 2.10
N SER A 104 9.43 -18.59 1.72
CA SER A 104 9.40 -17.92 0.42
C SER A 104 8.48 -16.71 0.41
N VAL A 105 8.72 -15.82 -0.54
CA VAL A 105 7.88 -14.66 -0.80
C VAL A 105 7.42 -14.70 -2.26
N GLU A 106 6.15 -14.41 -2.49
CA GLU A 106 5.56 -14.31 -3.82
C GLU A 106 5.00 -12.91 -3.99
N ILE A 107 5.47 -12.22 -5.02
CA ILE A 107 5.03 -10.88 -5.38
C ILE A 107 4.25 -11.01 -6.69
N GLY A 108 3.00 -10.56 -6.70
CA GLY A 108 2.21 -10.62 -7.93
C GLY A 108 1.13 -9.57 -8.01
N GLU A 109 0.46 -9.51 -9.16
CA GLU A 109 -0.67 -8.61 -9.40
C GLU A 109 -2.00 -9.39 -9.33
N SER A 110 -2.98 -8.84 -8.61
CA SER A 110 -4.33 -9.41 -8.65
C SER A 110 -5.05 -8.97 -9.93
N ARG A 111 -5.47 -9.94 -10.76
CA ARG A 111 -6.32 -9.70 -11.94
C ARG A 111 -7.69 -9.08 -11.61
N LYS A 112 -8.10 -9.05 -10.35
CA LYS A 112 -9.35 -8.40 -9.93
C LYS A 112 -9.14 -6.90 -9.79
N LYS A 113 -8.88 -6.22 -10.91
CA LYS A 113 -9.05 -4.76 -10.97
C LYS A 113 -10.47 -4.48 -10.47
N TRP A 114 -10.64 -3.55 -9.54
CA TRP A 114 -11.96 -3.14 -9.07
C TRP A 114 -12.42 -1.95 -9.92
N PRO A 115 -12.94 -2.17 -11.16
CA PRO A 115 -13.24 -1.07 -12.10
C PRO A 115 -14.25 -0.07 -11.53
N VAL A 116 -14.99 -0.48 -10.50
CA VAL A 116 -16.07 0.29 -9.94
C VAL A 116 -15.62 1.21 -8.82
N LEU A 117 -14.44 1.07 -8.19
CA LEU A 117 -14.10 1.79 -6.94
C LEU A 117 -12.85 2.66 -7.04
N PHE A 118 -12.66 3.47 -8.10
CA PHE A 118 -11.50 4.38 -8.24
C PHE A 118 -10.17 3.77 -7.69
N THR A 119 -9.94 2.48 -7.97
CA THR A 119 -8.66 1.83 -7.69
C THR A 119 -7.73 2.28 -8.80
N LEU A 120 -7.17 3.47 -8.61
CA LEU A 120 -6.40 4.12 -9.67
C LEU A 120 -5.08 3.42 -9.97
N PHE A 121 -4.63 2.47 -9.13
CA PHE A 121 -3.33 1.81 -9.29
C PHE A 121 -3.44 0.33 -8.85
N GLY A 122 -2.65 -0.53 -9.48
CA GLY A 122 -2.82 -1.99 -9.52
C GLY A 122 -2.90 -2.68 -8.16
N ASP A 123 -3.57 -3.84 -8.12
CA ASP A 123 -3.72 -4.65 -6.92
C ASP A 123 -2.51 -5.56 -6.70
N ASN A 124 -1.33 -4.95 -6.52
CA ASN A 124 -0.12 -5.68 -6.16
C ASN A 124 -0.30 -6.31 -4.78
N TYR A 125 0.23 -7.53 -4.63
CA TYR A 125 0.26 -8.23 -3.35
C TYR A 125 1.62 -8.87 -3.12
N VAL A 126 1.97 -8.94 -1.84
CA VAL A 126 3.09 -9.71 -1.32
C VAL A 126 2.52 -10.82 -0.47
N GLU A 127 2.75 -12.06 -0.87
CA GLU A 127 2.41 -13.26 -0.12
C GLU A 127 3.67 -13.81 0.56
N ILE A 128 3.65 -13.84 1.89
CA ILE A 128 4.75 -14.32 2.70
C ILE A 128 4.37 -15.71 3.22
N LYS A 129 5.15 -16.72 2.83
CA LYS A 129 5.00 -18.11 3.27
C LYS A 129 5.99 -18.36 4.40
N THR A 130 5.47 -18.68 5.57
CA THR A 130 6.26 -19.14 6.72
C THR A 130 6.06 -20.64 6.92
N GLY A 131 6.86 -21.28 7.76
CA GLY A 131 6.68 -22.71 8.07
C GLY A 131 5.31 -23.06 8.71
N LYS A 132 4.57 -22.07 9.23
CA LYS A 132 3.28 -22.27 9.93
C LYS A 132 2.07 -21.81 9.12
N GLU A 133 2.23 -20.76 8.33
CA GLU A 133 1.11 -20.11 7.64
C GLU A 133 1.56 -19.31 6.42
N THR A 134 0.62 -19.13 5.51
CA THR A 134 0.76 -18.26 4.35
C THR A 134 -0.09 -17.02 4.57
N ARG A 135 0.51 -15.83 4.48
CA ARG A 135 -0.20 -14.56 4.66
C ARG A 135 -0.01 -13.66 3.45
N ARG A 136 -1.12 -13.19 2.89
CA ARG A 136 -1.14 -12.24 1.78
C ARG A 136 -1.38 -10.82 2.29
N PHE A 137 -0.53 -9.89 1.85
CA PHE A 137 -0.60 -8.47 2.16
C PHE A 137 -0.69 -7.70 0.84
N TYR A 138 -1.78 -6.96 0.68
CA TYR A 138 -1.95 -6.11 -0.50
C TYR A 138 -1.18 -4.81 -0.31
N CYS A 139 -0.58 -4.36 -1.40
CA CYS A 139 0.19 -3.14 -1.52
C CYS A 139 -0.23 -2.44 -2.81
N ALA A 140 -1.51 -2.05 -2.88
CA ALA A 140 -2.18 -1.50 -4.07
C ALA A 140 -1.56 -0.22 -4.68
N TYR A 141 -0.42 0.20 -4.16
CA TYR A 141 0.29 1.42 -4.54
C TYR A 141 1.81 1.24 -4.54
N LEU A 142 2.37 0.12 -4.06
CA LEU A 142 3.82 -0.07 -4.16
C LEU A 142 4.16 -0.27 -5.64
N GLU A 143 4.81 0.74 -6.21
CA GLU A 143 5.02 0.88 -7.65
C GLU A 143 6.04 -0.14 -8.16
N GLN A 144 5.75 -0.68 -9.34
CA GLN A 144 6.77 -1.28 -10.19
C GLN A 144 7.68 -0.17 -10.71
N ASP A 145 8.94 -0.49 -10.92
CA ASP A 145 9.89 0.47 -11.48
C ASP A 145 9.44 0.97 -12.86
N ALA A 146 9.13 2.26 -12.93
CA ALA A 146 8.70 2.96 -14.13
C ALA A 146 9.80 3.90 -14.64
N PHE A 147 11.01 3.38 -14.87
CA PHE A 147 12.13 4.11 -15.49
C PHE A 147 12.41 5.48 -14.83
N ASP A 148 12.61 5.49 -13.51
CA ASP A 148 12.87 6.69 -12.69
C ASP A 148 11.70 7.69 -12.52
N GLU A 149 10.51 7.43 -13.07
CA GLU A 149 9.30 8.24 -12.84
C GLU A 149 8.49 7.79 -11.61
N ASN A 150 9.12 7.06 -10.69
CA ASN A 150 8.47 6.53 -9.50
C ASN A 150 8.15 7.63 -8.49
N PHE A 151 6.96 7.54 -7.90
CA PHE A 151 6.52 8.44 -6.86
C PHE A 151 7.23 8.17 -5.53
N THR A 152 7.61 6.92 -5.27
CA THR A 152 8.40 6.51 -4.09
C THR A 152 9.87 6.28 -4.44
N GLU A 153 10.75 6.39 -3.46
CA GLU A 153 12.20 6.20 -3.66
C GLU A 153 12.58 4.73 -3.88
N LYS A 154 11.78 3.80 -3.35
CA LYS A 154 11.99 2.36 -3.50
C LYS A 154 10.78 1.71 -4.14
N THR A 155 11.04 0.75 -5.02
CA THR A 155 10.03 0.03 -5.79
C THR A 155 9.79 -1.38 -5.24
N ILE A 156 8.89 -2.12 -5.89
CA ILE A 156 8.64 -3.52 -5.57
C ILE A 156 9.84 -4.42 -5.92
N GLU A 157 10.61 -4.05 -6.94
CA GLU A 157 11.85 -4.72 -7.34
C GLU A 157 12.96 -4.48 -6.30
N ASP A 158 13.08 -3.27 -5.74
CA ASP A 158 14.01 -3.02 -4.64
C ASP A 158 13.67 -3.87 -3.41
N PHE A 159 12.38 -4.11 -3.16
CA PHE A 159 11.93 -4.98 -2.08
C PHE A 159 12.29 -6.44 -2.34
N GLN A 160 12.10 -6.92 -3.57
CA GLN A 160 12.58 -8.24 -3.99
C GLN A 160 14.08 -8.37 -3.76
N TYR A 161 14.87 -7.44 -4.28
CA TYR A 161 16.32 -7.46 -4.19
C TYR A 161 16.81 -7.49 -2.73
N ALA A 162 16.19 -6.70 -1.85
CA ALA A 162 16.53 -6.68 -0.44
C ALA A 162 16.21 -8.01 0.28
N LEU A 163 15.12 -8.69 -0.10
CA LEU A 163 14.76 -10.01 0.43
C LEU A 163 15.71 -11.11 -0.07
N GLU A 164 16.07 -11.08 -1.35
CA GLU A 164 17.02 -12.02 -1.95
C GLU A 164 18.42 -11.87 -1.33
N GLN A 165 18.86 -10.63 -1.03
CA GLN A 165 20.10 -10.38 -0.30
C GLN A 165 20.09 -10.98 1.12
N CYS A 166 18.91 -11.14 1.71
CA CYS A 166 18.73 -11.81 2.99
C CYS A 166 18.61 -13.35 2.85
N GLY A 167 18.79 -13.90 1.64
CA GLY A 167 18.73 -15.33 1.35
C GLY A 167 17.31 -15.89 1.22
N ILE A 168 16.29 -15.03 1.11
CA ILE A 168 14.89 -15.44 0.98
C ILE A 168 14.56 -15.62 -0.50
N PRO A 169 14.02 -16.78 -0.92
CA PRO A 169 13.61 -16.98 -2.30
C PRO A 169 12.35 -16.16 -2.58
N VAL A 170 12.40 -15.33 -3.63
CA VAL A 170 11.29 -14.49 -4.10
C VAL A 170 10.87 -14.92 -5.50
N THR A 171 9.57 -15.08 -5.71
CA THR A 171 8.98 -15.31 -7.04
C THR A 171 8.15 -14.08 -7.43
N ILE A 172 8.36 -13.56 -8.64
CA ILE A 172 7.58 -12.46 -9.19
C ILE A 172 6.66 -12.97 -10.31
N ASP A 173 5.37 -12.68 -10.21
CA ASP A 173 4.35 -12.89 -11.24
C ASP A 173 3.57 -11.59 -11.46
N LEU A 174 4.23 -10.64 -12.13
CA LEU A 174 3.67 -9.35 -12.53
C LEU A 174 3.37 -9.42 -14.03
N GLU A 175 2.13 -9.11 -14.42
CA GLU A 175 1.77 -9.03 -15.85
C GLU A 175 2.36 -7.73 -16.42
N SER A 176 3.25 -7.87 -17.41
CA SER A 176 3.84 -6.76 -18.19
C SER A 176 2.85 -6.12 -19.15
#